data_AF-A0A3N5TQE2-F1
#
_entry.id   AF-A0A3N5TQE2-F1
#
_cell.length_a   1.000
_cell.length_b   1.000
_cell.length_c   1.000
_cell.angle_alpha   90.00
_cell.angle_beta   90.00
_cell.angle_gamma   90.00
#
_symmetry.space_group_name_H-M   'P 1'
#
loop_
_entity.id
_entity.type
_entity.pdbx_description
1 polymer ?
#
loop_
_entity_poly.entity_id
_entity_poly.type
_entity_poly.pdbx_seq_one_letter_code
_entity_poly.pdbx_strand_id
1 'polypeptide(L)'
;MEGTGEVAGEVTGEVHRFLGVLGNNSMTRLHAQTALGLKGQANFRDRYLEPALKAGLIEMTIPDKPRSSKQKYRLTSKGQNLIAKQLKYAGTDKK
;
A
#
# COMPACT_ATOMS: atom_id res chain seq x y z
N MET A 1 3.91 17.59 17.35
CA MET A 1 2.87 16.56 17.59
C MET A 1 2.79 15.76 16.31
N GLU A 2 3.19 14.48 16.33
CA GLU A 2 2.78 13.41 15.38
C GLU A 2 3.56 12.16 15.79
N GLY A 3 2.98 11.39 16.71
CA GLY A 3 3.54 10.13 17.18
C GLY A 3 3.43 9.06 16.10
N THR A 4 4.55 8.46 15.72
CA THR A 4 4.56 7.18 15.02
C THR A 4 4.72 6.10 16.08
N GLY A 5 3.60 5.74 16.70
CA GLY A 5 3.50 4.56 17.55
C GLY A 5 3.60 3.33 16.67
N GLU A 6 4.78 2.72 16.64
CA GLU A 6 5.05 1.49 15.93
C GLU A 6 4.42 0.32 16.69
N VAL A 7 3.22 -0.12 16.28
CA VAL A 7 2.67 -1.42 16.71
C VAL A 7 3.20 -2.51 15.80
N ALA A 8 4.14 -3.29 16.33
CA ALA A 8 4.62 -4.52 15.72
C ALA A 8 3.45 -5.52 15.61
N GLY A 9 2.79 -5.56 14.46
CA GLY A 9 1.81 -6.59 14.12
C GLY A 9 0.61 -6.12 13.31
N GLU A 10 0.31 -4.82 13.26
CA GLU A 10 -0.88 -4.30 12.59
C GLU A 10 -0.49 -3.51 11.34
N VAL A 11 -1.01 -3.94 10.18
CA VAL A 11 -0.85 -3.21 8.92
C VAL A 11 -1.43 -1.81 9.13
N THR A 12 -0.60 -0.77 9.04
CA THR A 12 -1.04 0.60 9.33
C THR A 12 -2.15 1.03 8.39
N GLY A 13 -3.06 1.91 8.84
CA GLY A 13 -4.14 2.44 8.00
C GLY A 13 -3.63 3.12 6.72
N GLU A 14 -2.37 3.54 6.72
CA GLU A 14 -1.65 4.09 5.57
C GLU A 14 -1.41 3.03 4.50
N VAL A 15 -0.87 1.87 4.89
CA VAL A 15 -0.70 0.73 3.98
C VAL A 15 -2.05 0.30 3.42
N HIS A 16 -3.08 0.20 4.24
CA HIS A 16 -4.44 -0.12 3.77
C HIS A 16 -4.94 0.83 2.68
N ARG A 17 -4.78 2.15 2.88
CA ARG A 17 -5.13 3.15 1.84
C ARG A 17 -4.32 2.93 0.57
N PHE A 18 -3.03 2.66 0.68
CA PHE A 18 -2.19 2.39 -0.49
C PHE A 18 -2.61 1.12 -1.24
N LEU A 19 -2.94 0.03 -0.55
CA LEU A 19 -3.49 -1.17 -1.19
C LEU A 19 -4.81 -0.89 -1.91
N GLY A 20 -5.69 -0.09 -1.29
CA GLY A 20 -6.95 0.32 -1.90
C GLY A 20 -6.76 1.15 -3.17
N VAL A 21 -5.76 2.04 -3.18
CA VAL A 21 -5.38 2.84 -4.37
C VAL A 21 -4.86 1.96 -5.50
N LEU A 22 -4.03 0.95 -5.19
CA LEU A 22 -3.56 -0.01 -6.18
C LEU A 22 -4.73 -0.83 -6.74
N GLY A 23 -5.61 -1.32 -5.87
CA GLY A 23 -6.71 -2.19 -6.23
C GLY A 23 -6.24 -3.35 -7.12
N ASN A 24 -6.96 -3.62 -8.20
CA ASN A 24 -6.59 -4.67 -9.16
C ASN A 24 -5.57 -4.22 -10.23
N ASN A 25 -5.06 -2.99 -10.13
CA ASN A 25 -4.17 -2.41 -11.14
C ASN A 25 -2.73 -2.29 -10.63
N SER A 26 -1.77 -2.27 -11.56
CA SER A 26 -0.38 -1.94 -11.25
C SER A 26 -0.14 -0.44 -11.45
N MET A 27 0.36 0.25 -10.43
CA MET A 27 0.67 1.69 -10.51
C MET A 27 2.14 1.98 -10.27
N THR A 28 2.61 3.07 -10.88
CA THR A 28 3.92 3.64 -10.53
C THR A 28 3.84 4.31 -9.16
N ARG A 29 5.00 4.49 -8.53
CA ARG A 29 5.12 5.25 -7.28
C ARG A 29 4.43 6.62 -7.38
N LEU A 30 4.66 7.34 -8.48
CA LEU A 30 4.13 8.68 -8.67
C LEU A 30 2.61 8.69 -8.71
N HIS A 31 1.99 7.81 -9.50
CA HIS A 31 0.53 7.71 -9.56
C HIS A 31 -0.08 7.32 -8.22
N ALA A 32 0.50 6.36 -7.51
CA ALA A 32 0.02 5.97 -6.19
C ALA A 32 0.13 7.13 -5.18
N GLN A 33 1.26 7.85 -5.20
CA GLN A 33 1.48 9.02 -4.35
C GLN A 33 0.45 10.12 -4.65
N THR A 34 0.22 10.43 -5.92
CA THR A 34 -0.79 11.42 -6.36
C THR A 34 -2.20 11.00 -5.97
N ALA A 35 -2.56 9.72 -6.14
CA ALA A 35 -3.87 9.21 -5.76
C ALA A 35 -4.11 9.24 -4.25
N LEU A 36 -3.05 9.13 -3.44
CA LEU A 36 -3.10 9.34 -1.99
C LEU A 36 -3.08 10.82 -1.58
N GLY A 37 -2.93 11.75 -2.53
CA GLY A 37 -2.81 13.18 -2.25
C GLY A 37 -1.51 13.59 -1.56
N LEU A 38 -0.47 12.74 -1.63
CA LEU A 38 0.80 12.96 -0.93
C LEU A 38 1.75 13.82 -1.78
N LYS A 39 2.39 14.81 -1.16
CA LYS A 39 3.41 15.63 -1.82
C LYS A 39 4.84 15.12 -1.61
N GLY A 40 5.09 14.41 -0.50
CA GLY A 40 6.43 13.95 -0.11
C GLY A 40 6.75 12.53 -0.57
N GLN A 41 7.76 12.38 -1.44
CA GLN A 41 8.25 11.07 -1.89
C GLN A 41 8.82 10.24 -0.72
N ALA A 42 9.59 10.86 0.17
CA ALA A 42 10.21 10.16 1.30
C ALA A 42 9.15 9.59 2.24
N ASN A 43 8.12 10.39 2.55
CA ASN A 43 7.00 10.00 3.40
C ASN A 43 6.20 8.83 2.77
N PHE A 44 5.90 8.91 1.46
CA PHE A 44 5.24 7.81 0.76
C PHE A 44 6.05 6.51 0.83
N ARG A 45 7.36 6.59 0.62
CA ARG A 45 8.22 5.42 0.63
C ARG A 45 8.26 4.77 2.01
N ASP A 46 8.52 5.56 3.05
CA ASP A 46 8.75 5.07 4.41
C ASP A 46 7.46 4.53 5.05
N ARG A 47 6.33 5.21 4.83
CA ARG A 47 5.06 4.91 5.52
C ARG A 47 4.10 4.01 4.75
N TYR A 48 4.25 3.93 3.42
CA TYR A 48 3.34 3.17 2.56
C TYR A 48 4.07 2.07 1.81
N LEU A 49 5.13 2.40 1.07
CA LEU A 49 5.76 1.46 0.15
C LEU A 49 6.58 0.38 0.86
N GLU A 50 7.51 0.78 1.73
CA GLU A 50 8.38 -0.14 2.46
C GLU A 50 7.61 -1.07 3.41
N PRO A 51 6.67 -0.60 4.25
CA PRO A 51 5.90 -1.51 5.10
C PRO A 51 5.02 -2.46 4.28
N ALA A 52 4.44 -2.02 3.17
CA ALA A 52 3.64 -2.89 2.30
C ALA A 52 4.48 -3.97 1.59
N LEU A 53 5.71 -3.64 1.18
CA LEU A 53 6.67 -4.60 0.62
C LEU A 53 7.17 -5.57 1.69
N LYS A 54 7.56 -5.08 2.88
CA LYS A 54 8.01 -5.91 4.01
C LYS A 54 6.92 -6.88 4.48
N ALA A 55 5.66 -6.45 4.49
CA ALA A 55 4.51 -7.30 4.79
C ALA A 55 4.14 -8.29 3.65
N GLY A 56 4.76 -8.16 2.47
CA GLY A 56 4.46 -9.01 1.31
C GLY A 56 3.06 -8.80 0.73
N LEU A 57 2.47 -7.62 0.93
CA LEU A 57 1.13 -7.26 0.45
C LEU A 57 1.18 -6.73 -0.99
N ILE A 58 2.33 -6.19 -1.38
CA ILE A 58 2.63 -5.75 -2.75
C ILE A 58 3.94 -6.34 -3.22
N GLU A 59 4.14 -6.29 -4.53
CA GLU A 59 5.37 -6.72 -5.19
C GLU A 59 5.76 -5.77 -6.32
N MET A 60 7.05 -5.83 -6.68
CA MET A 60 7.65 -5.10 -7.78
C MET A 60 7.43 -5.84 -9.10
N THR A 61 6.97 -5.14 -10.14
CA THR A 61 6.82 -5.76 -11.48
C THR A 61 8.15 -5.97 -12.19
N ILE A 62 9.19 -5.20 -11.86
CA ILE A 62 10.54 -5.30 -12.44
C ILE A 62 11.58 -5.44 -11.32
N PRO A 63 11.71 -6.62 -10.68
CA PRO A 63 12.65 -6.80 -9.57
C PRO A 63 14.12 -6.61 -9.97
N ASP A 64 14.47 -6.87 -11.24
CA ASP A 64 15.82 -6.71 -11.79
C ASP A 64 16.29 -5.25 -11.81
N LYS A 65 15.37 -4.29 -11.94
CA LYS A 65 15.69 -2.85 -12.08
C LYS A 65 14.85 -2.00 -11.13
N PRO A 66 15.12 -2.03 -9.82
CA PRO A 66 14.33 -1.33 -8.81
C PRO A 66 14.36 0.21 -8.96
N ARG A 67 15.36 0.75 -9.67
CA ARG A 67 15.48 2.19 -9.98
C ARG A 67 14.88 2.58 -11.34
N SER A 68 14.24 1.65 -12.05
CA SER A 68 13.63 1.93 -13.34
C SER A 68 12.46 2.91 -13.21
N SER A 69 12.41 3.93 -14.06
CA SER A 69 11.22 4.80 -14.16
C SER A 69 9.95 4.04 -14.60
N LYS A 70 10.11 2.84 -15.17
CA LYS A 70 8.99 1.95 -15.53
C LYS A 70 8.58 1.02 -14.38
N GLN A 71 9.19 1.15 -13.21
CA GLN A 71 8.84 0.35 -12.04
C GLN A 71 7.38 0.59 -11.65
N LYS A 72 6.63 -0.50 -11.55
CA LYS A 72 5.27 -0.50 -11.00
C LYS A 72 5.20 -1.43 -9.81
N TYR A 73 4.18 -1.19 -9.01
CA TYR A 73 3.81 -2.01 -7.87
C TYR A 73 2.42 -2.58 -8.13
N ARG A 74 2.23 -3.85 -7.78
CA ARG A 74 0.94 -4.53 -7.86
C ARG A 74 0.65 -5.23 -6.53
N LEU A 75 -0.62 -5.43 -6.24
CA LEU A 75 -1.03 -6.24 -5.10
C LEU A 75 -0.66 -7.71 -5.30
N THR A 76 -0.17 -8.33 -4.26
CA THR A 76 -0.02 -9.79 -4.18
C THR A 76 -1.37 -10.42 -3.81
N SER A 77 -1.46 -11.75 -3.86
CA SER A 77 -2.64 -12.47 -3.36
C SER A 77 -2.95 -12.14 -1.89
N LYS A 78 -1.92 -11.87 -1.06
CA LYS A 78 -2.10 -11.44 0.33
C LYS A 78 -2.72 -10.06 0.42
N GLY A 79 -2.21 -9.10 -0.35
CA GLY A 79 -2.76 -7.74 -0.42
C GLY A 79 -4.23 -7.75 -0.86
N GLN A 80 -4.54 -8.48 -1.93
CA GLN A 80 -5.90 -8.64 -2.43
C GLN A 80 -6.84 -9.27 -1.40
N ASN A 81 -6.39 -10.30 -0.68
CA ASN A 81 -7.19 -10.90 0.38
C ASN A 81 -7.46 -9.90 1.53
N LEU A 82 -6.48 -9.07 1.88
CA LEU A 82 -6.60 -8.07 2.94
C LEU A 82 -7.68 -7.03 2.61
N ILE A 83 -7.64 -6.41 1.42
CA ILE A 83 -8.68 -5.48 1.00
C ILE A 83 -10.03 -6.17 0.80
N ALA A 84 -10.06 -7.41 0.27
CA ALA A 84 -11.31 -8.16 0.14
C ALA A 84 -11.95 -8.49 1.50
N LYS A 85 -11.14 -8.83 2.51
CA LYS A 85 -11.60 -8.96 3.90
C LYS A 85 -12.16 -7.64 4.41
N GLN A 86 -11.45 -6.54 4.21
CA GLN A 86 -11.89 -5.23 4.68
C GLN A 86 -13.25 -4.81 4.08
N LEU A 87 -13.48 -5.05 2.79
CA LEU A 87 -14.78 -4.81 2.14
C LEU A 87 -15.89 -5.74 2.66
N LYS A 88 -15.56 -6.99 3.02
CA LYS A 88 -16.52 -7.89 3.66
C LYS A 88 -16.91 -7.45 5.07
N TYR A 89 -15.98 -6.89 5.85
CA TYR A 89 -16.24 -6.46 7.23
C TYR A 89 -16.85 -5.05 7.33
N ALA A 90 -16.62 -4.17 6.35
CA ALA A 90 -17.26 -2.86 6.27
C ALA A 90 -18.76 -2.92 5.91
N GLY A 91 -19.26 -4.09 5.49
CA GLY A 91 -20.69 -4.34 5.23
C GLY A 91 -21.46 -4.95 6.41
N THR A 92 -20.80 -5.22 7.55
CA THR A 92 -21.40 -5.95 8.67
C THR A 92 -21.67 -5.12 9.94
N ASP A 93 -21.42 -3.80 9.93
CA ASP A 93 -21.79 -2.89 11.03
C ASP A 93 -22.87 -1.85 10.65
N LYS A 94 -23.97 -2.33 10.06
CA LYS A 94 -25.25 -1.61 10.15
C LYS A 94 -26.33 -2.58 10.58
N LYS A 95 -26.40 -2.86 11.87
CA LYS A 95 -27.61 -3.33 12.52
C LYS A 95 -27.83 -2.54 13.81
#